data_AF-A0A2T2QZB3-F1
#
_entry.id   AF-A0A2T2QZB3-F1
#
_cell.length_a   1.000
_cell.length_b   1.000
_cell.length_c   1.000
_cell.angle_alpha   90.00
_cell.angle_beta   90.00
_cell.angle_gamma   90.00
#
_symmetry.space_group_name_H-M   'P 1'
#
loop_
_entity.id
_entity.type
_entity.pdbx_description
1 polymer ?
#
loop_
_entity_poly.entity_id
_entity_poly.type
_entity_poly.pdbx_seq_one_letter_code
_entity_poly.pdbx_strand_id
1 'polypeptide(L)' 'MGALELFLREGGEVVYDIGANIGLYTRFAIDKFGASKVVAFEPMSSNRNQLLKNVGLSDFEDRVTVLPFALSNEDG' A
#
# COMPACT_ATOMS: atom_id res chain seq x y z
N MET A 1 -9.32 5.30 12.76
CA MET A 1 -7.86 5.33 12.54
C MET A 1 -7.05 4.57 13.61
N GLY A 2 -7.63 4.05 14.69
CA GLY A 2 -6.86 3.38 15.76
C GLY A 2 -6.30 1.98 15.43
N ALA A 3 -6.83 1.27 14.43
CA ALA A 3 -6.35 -0.08 14.11
C ALA A 3 -4.92 -0.07 13.53
N LEU A 4 -4.58 0.87 12.65
CA LEU A 4 -3.22 0.94 12.08
C LEU A 4 -2.18 1.24 13.17
N GLU A 5 -2.49 2.10 14.12
CA GLU A 5 -1.59 2.48 15.23
C GLU A 5 -1.29 1.31 16.18
N LEU A 6 -2.13 0.27 16.20
CA LEU A 6 -1.87 -0.95 16.96
C LEU A 6 -0.89 -1.89 16.27
N PHE A 7 -0.77 -1.81 14.95
CA PHE A 7 -0.02 -2.78 14.13
C PHE A 7 1.20 -2.20 13.42
N LEU A 8 1.24 -0.89 13.21
CA LEU A 8 2.37 -0.19 12.62
C LEU A 8 3.09 0.62 13.68
N ARG A 9 4.37 0.35 13.84
CA ARG A 9 5.26 1.16 14.68
C ARG A 9 5.95 2.20 13.81
N GLU A 10 6.32 3.32 14.40
CA GLU A 10 7.18 4.27 13.69
C GLU A 10 8.52 3.61 13.35
N GLY A 11 8.90 3.70 12.07
CA GLY A 11 10.24 3.38 11.62
C GLY A 11 10.35 2.15 10.74
N GLY A 12 10.55 2.36 9.44
CA GLY A 12 11.32 1.46 8.58
C GLY A 12 10.70 0.10 8.24
N GLU A 13 9.49 -0.21 8.69
CA GLU A 13 8.83 -1.49 8.42
C GLU A 13 8.45 -1.64 6.94
N VAL A 14 8.40 -2.90 6.46
CA VAL A 14 7.84 -3.23 5.14
C VAL A 14 6.38 -3.61 5.33
N VAL A 15 5.47 -2.89 4.66
CA VAL A 15 4.03 -3.12 4.76
C VAL A 15 3.51 -3.80 3.50
N TYR A 16 2.69 -4.83 3.67
CA TYR A 16 1.94 -5.48 2.60
C TYR A 16 0.48 -5.01 2.69
N ASP A 17 0.03 -4.22 1.73
CA ASP A 17 -1.34 -3.66 1.67
C ASP A 17 -2.20 -4.52 0.74
N ILE A 18 -3.05 -5.37 1.32
CA ILE A 18 -3.83 -6.37 0.58
C ILE A 18 -5.22 -5.81 0.27
N GLY A 19 -5.59 -5.75 -1.01
CA GLY A 19 -6.82 -5.06 -1.43
C GLY A 19 -6.66 -3.55 -1.30
N ALA A 20 -5.53 -3.03 -1.78
CA ALA A 20 -5.10 -1.66 -1.58
C ALA A 20 -6.08 -0.62 -2.19
N ASN A 21 -6.98 -1.05 -3.09
CA ASN A 21 -8.03 -0.25 -3.69
C ASN A 21 -7.47 1.04 -4.31
N ILE A 22 -7.83 2.23 -3.79
CA ILE A 22 -7.31 3.52 -4.25
C ILE A 22 -6.06 4.00 -3.50
N GLY A 23 -5.48 3.19 -2.62
CA GLY A 23 -4.18 3.46 -1.99
C GLY A 23 -4.21 4.25 -0.69
N LEU A 24 -5.36 4.32 0.01
CA LEU A 24 -5.47 5.04 1.28
C LEU A 24 -4.46 4.54 2.31
N TYR A 25 -4.46 3.23 2.60
CA TYR A 25 -3.57 2.65 3.61
C TYR A 25 -2.12 2.61 3.17
N THR A 26 -1.87 2.32 1.90
CA THR A 26 -0.54 2.46 1.27
C THR A 26 0.09 3.82 1.58
N ARG A 27 -0.65 4.92 1.38
CA ARG A 27 -0.17 6.26 1.71
C ARG A 27 0.02 6.46 3.20
N PHE A 28 -0.96 6.09 4.02
CA PHE A 28 -0.87 6.24 5.47
C PHE A 28 0.36 5.52 6.06
N ALA A 29 0.66 4.32 5.59
CA ALA A 29 1.84 3.56 6.03
C ALA A 29 3.14 4.35 5.85
N ILE A 30 3.29 5.07 4.74
CA ILE A 30 4.49 5.89 4.49
C ILE A 30 4.37 7.26 5.17
N ASP A 31 3.31 8.01 4.86
CA ASP A 31 3.13 9.40 5.28
C ASP A 31 3.06 9.57 6.80
N LYS A 32 2.39 8.64 7.48
CA LYS A 32 2.14 8.73 8.93
C LYS A 32 3.07 7.87 9.76
N PHE A 33 3.43 6.67 9.28
CA PHE A 33 4.18 5.69 10.07
C PHE A 33 5.63 5.50 9.59
N GLY A 34 6.01 6.12 8.46
CA GLY A 34 7.37 6.06 7.95
C GLY A 34 7.79 4.68 7.47
N ALA A 35 6.85 3.83 7.03
CA ALA A 35 7.14 2.49 6.49
C ALA A 35 8.17 2.57 5.37
N SER A 36 9.30 1.85 5.47
CA SER A 36 10.40 1.94 4.48
C SER A 36 9.94 1.57 3.07
N LYS A 37 9.00 0.62 2.97
CA LYS A 37 8.46 0.13 1.72
C LYS A 37 7.01 -0.34 1.89
N VAL A 38 6.22 -0.17 0.84
CA VAL A 38 4.89 -0.76 0.73
C VAL A 38 4.79 -1.64 -0.51
N VAL A 39 4.26 -2.84 -0.36
CA VAL A 39 3.86 -3.72 -1.48
C VAL A 39 2.33 -3.80 -1.47
N ALA A 40 1.69 -3.18 -2.45
CA ALA A 40 0.25 -3.04 -2.57
C ALA A 40 -0.31 -4.02 -3.61
N PHE A 41 -1.33 -4.79 -3.24
CA PHE A 41 -2.01 -5.75 -4.12
C PHE A 41 -3.41 -5.25 -4.41
N GLU A 42 -3.75 -5.09 -5.69
CA GLU A 42 -5.09 -4.68 -6.10
C GLU A 42 -5.44 -5.27 -7.48
N PRO A 43 -6.38 -6.22 -7.57
CA PRO A 43 -6.71 -6.90 -8.83
C PRO A 43 -7.57 -6.06 -9.79
N MET A 44 -8.32 -5.06 -9.33
CA MET A 44 -9.17 -4.24 -10.21
C MET A 44 -8.36 -3.12 -10.86
N SER A 45 -8.32 -3.09 -12.20
CA SER A 45 -7.55 -2.11 -12.97
C SER A 45 -7.98 -0.65 -12.72
N SER A 46 -9.28 -0.39 -12.56
CA SER A 46 -9.81 0.94 -12.24
C SER A 46 -9.32 1.47 -10.89
N ASN A 47 -9.20 0.59 -9.90
CA ASN A 47 -8.71 0.95 -8.57
C ASN A 47 -7.20 1.18 -8.61
N ARG A 48 -6.44 0.27 -9.24
CA ARG A 48 -5.00 0.44 -9.47
C ARG A 48 -4.65 1.75 -10.16
N ASN A 49 -5.42 2.15 -11.17
CA ASN A 49 -5.17 3.42 -11.86
C ASN A 49 -5.31 4.62 -10.92
N GLN A 50 -6.25 4.58 -9.97
CA GLN A 50 -6.38 5.60 -8.94
C GLN A 50 -5.27 5.50 -7.89
N LEU A 51 -4.90 4.29 -7.48
CA LEU A 51 -3.81 4.04 -6.54
C LEU A 51 -2.48 4.56 -7.09
N LEU A 52 -2.13 4.25 -8.33
CA LEU A 52 -0.91 4.74 -8.99
C LEU A 52 -0.89 6.26 -9.07
N LYS A 53 -2.05 6.90 -9.38
CA LYS A 53 -2.16 8.36 -9.33
C LYS A 53 -1.94 8.90 -7.92
N ASN A 54 -2.57 8.30 -6.91
CA ASN A 54 -2.47 8.76 -5.52
C ASN A 54 -1.07 8.59 -4.94
N VAL A 55 -0.35 7.55 -5.37
CA VAL A 55 1.06 7.31 -5.01
C VAL A 55 1.99 8.26 -5.75
N GLY A 56 1.85 8.40 -7.07
CA GLY A 56 2.71 9.24 -7.91
C GLY A 56 2.56 10.75 -7.69
N LEU A 57 1.60 11.18 -6.87
CA LEU A 57 1.48 12.56 -6.38
C LEU A 57 2.38 12.83 -5.15
N SER A 58 3.23 11.88 -4.75
CA SER A 58 3.96 11.94 -3.49
C SER A 58 5.45 11.64 -3.68
N ASP A 59 6.29 12.15 -2.78
CA ASP A 59 7.76 12.01 -2.84
C ASP A 59 8.27 10.60 -2.46
N PHE A 60 7.40 9.59 -2.42
CA PHE A 60 7.71 8.23 -1.98
C PHE A 60 7.29 7.15 -2.99
N GLU A 61 7.02 7.53 -4.24
CA GLU A 61 6.63 6.59 -5.29
C GLU A 61 7.63 5.43 -5.46
N ASP A 62 8.91 5.67 -5.23
CA ASP A 62 10.00 4.69 -5.26
C ASP A 62 9.90 3.63 -4.16
N ARG A 63 9.17 3.93 -3.09
CA ARG A 63 8.94 3.05 -1.94
C ARG A 63 7.68 2.21 -2.08
N VAL A 64 6.88 2.39 -3.13
CA VAL A 64 5.62 1.67 -3.34
C VAL A 64 5.70 0.77 -4.57
N THR A 65 5.45 -0.53 -4.39
CA THR A 65 5.28 -1.48 -5.50
C THR A 65 3.81 -1.88 -5.60
N VAL A 66 3.23 -1.79 -6.80
CA VAL A 66 1.81 -2.12 -7.05
C VAL A 66 1.72 -3.40 -7.90
N LEU A 67 1.03 -4.41 -7.37
CA LEU A 67 0.89 -5.73 -7.97
C LEU A 67 -0.56 -5.95 -8.45
N PRO A 68 -0.78 -6.38 -9.71
CA PRO A 68 -2.10 -6.39 -10.35
C PRO A 68 -2.90 -7.68 -10.10
N PHE A 69 -2.74 -8.33 -8.96
CA PHE A 69 -3.38 -9.60 -8.64
C PHE A 69 -3.87 -9.64 -7.19
N ALA A 70 -4.85 -10.51 -6.94
CA ALA A 70 -5.34 -10.79 -5.59
C ALA A 70 -4.40 -11.78 -4.88
N LEU A 71 -4.46 -11.82 -3.55
CA LEU A 71 -3.76 -12.84 -2.77
C LEU A 71 -4.70 -13.99 -2.40
N SER A 72 -4.12 -15.18 -2.41
CA SER A 72 -4.74 -16.44 -2.00
C SER A 72 -3.68 -17.29 -1.29
N ASN A 73 -4.09 -18.42 -0.69
CA ASN A 73 -3.18 -19.42 -0.14
C ASN A 73 -2.56 -20.34 -1.22
N GLU A 74 -2.91 -20.14 -2.48
CA GLU A 74 -2.40 -20.85 -3.65
C GLU A 74 -2.42 -19.94 -4.88
N ASP A 75 -1.58 -20.26 -5.87
CA ASP A 75 -1.62 -19.62 -7.19
C ASP A 75 -2.80 -20.16 -8.01
N GLY A 76 -3.40 -19.31 -8.85
CA GLY A 76 -4.54 -19.62 -9.71
C GLY A 76 -4.22 -19.69 -11.20
#